data_AF-A0A9P8UH24-F1
#
_entry.id   AF-A0A9P8UH24-F1
#
_cell.length_a   1.000
_cell.length_b   1.000
_cell.length_c   1.000
_cell.angle_alpha   90.00
_cell.angle_beta   90.00
_cell.angle_gamma   90.00
#
_symmetry.space_group_name_H-M   'P 1'
#
loop_
_entity.id
_entity.type
_entity.pdbx_description
1 polymer ?
#
loop_
_entity_poly.entity_id
_entity_poly.type
_entity_poly.pdbx_seq_one_letter_code
_entity_poly.pdbx_strand_id
1 'polypeptide(L)'
;MFHQLHCLATIREFAYLPDAMRMPNGKPLDHDGVTFSPFHMDHCFNYLRQAIECFADPTVEWAKINEHGERRGIQGWGIPHYECRDHDSLEEFALEHHTVH
;
A
#
# COMPACT_ATOMS: atom_id res chain seq x y z
N MET A 1 3.28 1.40 8.88
CA MET A 1 2.15 0.58 8.48
C MET A 1 1.23 1.42 7.64
N PHE A 2 0.79 2.57 8.14
CA PHE A 2 -0.13 3.48 7.43
C PHE A 2 0.30 3.83 5.99
N HIS A 3 1.58 4.13 5.74
CA HIS A 3 2.04 4.41 4.38
C HIS A 3 1.97 3.16 3.47
N GLN A 4 2.38 2.00 3.97
CA GLN A 4 2.27 0.73 3.24
C GLN A 4 0.81 0.39 2.92
N LEU A 5 -0.13 0.61 3.87
CA LEU A 5 -1.57 0.45 3.65
C LEU A 5 -2.12 1.43 2.61
N HIS A 6 -1.69 2.69 2.65
CA HIS A 6 -2.05 3.68 1.62
C HIS A 6 -1.58 3.26 0.23
N CYS A 7 -0.35 2.79 0.11
CA CYS A 7 0.19 2.26 -1.15
C CYS A 7 -0.58 1.03 -1.62
N LEU A 8 -0.90 0.08 -0.72
CA LEU A 8 -1.68 -1.11 -1.05
C LEU A 8 -3.10 -0.75 -1.54
N ALA A 9 -3.75 0.22 -0.89
CA ALA A 9 -5.06 0.73 -1.30
C ALA A 9 -4.99 1.38 -2.70
N THR A 10 -3.95 2.18 -2.96
CA THR A 10 -3.72 2.78 -4.28
C THR A 10 -3.54 1.70 -5.36
N ILE A 11 -2.70 0.69 -5.09
CA ILE A 11 -2.50 -0.45 -6.01
C ILE A 11 -3.82 -1.18 -6.27
N ARG A 12 -4.64 -1.38 -5.23
CA ARG A 12 -5.97 -1.99 -5.36
C ARG A 12 -6.84 -1.20 -6.32
N GLU A 13 -6.93 0.12 -6.18
CA GLU A 13 -7.72 0.97 -7.09
C GLU A 13 -7.27 0.83 -8.55
N PHE A 14 -5.95 0.84 -8.80
CA PHE A 14 -5.41 0.61 -10.15
C PHE A 14 -5.71 -0.79 -10.69
N ALA A 15 -5.65 -1.82 -9.84
CA ALA A 15 -5.93 -3.19 -10.23
C ALA A 15 -7.40 -3.42 -10.65
N TYR A 16 -8.31 -2.58 -10.17
CA TYR A 16 -9.74 -2.61 -10.54
C TYR A 16 -10.09 -1.76 -11.77
N LEU A 17 -9.12 -1.10 -12.41
CA LEU A 17 -9.37 -0.41 -13.67
C LEU A 17 -9.82 -1.42 -14.75
N PRO A 18 -10.83 -1.09 -15.58
CA PRO A 18 -11.39 -2.02 -16.57
C PRO A 18 -10.35 -2.65 -17.51
N ASP A 19 -9.35 -1.89 -17.90
CA ASP A 19 -8.28 -2.34 -18.80
C ASP A 19 -7.23 -3.19 -18.08
N ALA A 20 -7.06 -3.02 -16.76
CA ALA A 20 -6.13 -3.80 -15.96
C ALA A 20 -6.57 -5.25 -15.75
N MET A 21 -7.86 -5.56 -15.97
CA MET A 21 -8.44 -6.91 -15.84
C MET A 21 -8.67 -7.61 -17.18
N ARG A 22 -8.09 -7.09 -18.27
CA ARG A 22 -8.23 -7.68 -19.61
C ARG A 22 -6.87 -8.01 -20.22
N MET A 23 -6.81 -9.13 -20.93
CA MET A 23 -5.71 -9.45 -21.84
C MET A 23 -5.71 -8.50 -23.06
N PRO A 24 -4.61 -8.38 -23.82
CA PRO A 24 -4.56 -7.57 -25.05
C PRO A 24 -5.62 -7.93 -26.11
N ASN A 25 -6.15 -9.15 -26.05
CA ASN A 25 -7.21 -9.64 -26.92
C ASN A 25 -8.64 -9.39 -26.38
N GLY A 26 -8.78 -8.63 -25.29
CA GLY A 26 -10.05 -8.25 -24.68
C GLY A 26 -10.71 -9.31 -23.80
N LYS A 27 -10.11 -10.51 -23.67
CA LYS A 27 -10.61 -11.55 -22.76
C LYS A 27 -10.31 -11.18 -21.30
N PRO A 28 -11.11 -11.69 -20.34
CA PRO A 28 -10.77 -11.60 -18.92
C PRO A 28 -9.35 -12.12 -18.69
N LEU A 29 -8.62 -11.47 -17.79
CA LEU A 29 -7.34 -11.97 -17.31
C LEU A 29 -7.52 -13.36 -16.69
N ASP A 30 -6.64 -14.28 -17.07
CA ASP A 30 -6.60 -15.66 -16.63
C ASP A 30 -5.13 -16.00 -16.34
N HIS A 31 -4.89 -16.59 -15.17
CA HIS A 31 -3.58 -17.09 -14.76
C HIS A 31 -3.76 -18.55 -14.31
N ASP A 32 -3.05 -19.47 -14.96
CA ASP A 32 -3.11 -20.92 -14.70
C ASP A 32 -4.52 -21.55 -14.76
N GLY A 33 -5.42 -21.02 -15.60
CA GLY A 33 -6.78 -21.53 -15.75
C GLY A 33 -7.75 -21.04 -14.66
N VAL A 34 -7.30 -20.12 -13.80
CA VAL A 34 -8.13 -19.40 -12.86
C VAL A 34 -8.46 -18.03 -13.45
N THR A 35 -9.72 -17.86 -13.87
CA THR A 35 -10.23 -16.54 -14.24
C THR A 35 -10.06 -15.60 -13.05
N PHE A 36 -9.34 -14.50 -13.29
CA PHE A 36 -9.06 -13.50 -12.28
C PHE A 36 -10.37 -12.79 -11.93
N SER A 37 -11.02 -13.24 -10.86
CA SER A 37 -12.29 -12.66 -10.40
C SER A 37 -12.05 -11.56 -9.36
N PRO A 38 -12.92 -10.55 -9.28
CA PRO A 38 -12.86 -9.53 -8.23
C PRO A 38 -12.76 -10.13 -6.81
N PHE A 39 -13.46 -11.24 -6.56
CA PHE A 39 -13.45 -11.92 -5.28
C PHE A 39 -12.08 -12.50 -4.90
N HIS A 40 -11.38 -13.11 -5.86
CA HIS A 40 -10.02 -13.62 -5.62
C HIS A 40 -9.09 -12.45 -5.27
N MET A 41 -9.19 -11.36 -6.02
CA MET A 41 -8.36 -10.17 -5.80
C MET A 41 -8.60 -9.54 -4.43
N ASP A 42 -9.84 -9.42 -3.98
CA ASP A 42 -10.14 -8.92 -2.65
C ASP A 42 -9.50 -9.77 -1.54
N HIS A 43 -9.49 -11.10 -1.68
CA HIS A 43 -8.81 -11.98 -0.74
C HIS A 43 -7.29 -11.79 -0.75
N CYS A 44 -6.67 -11.64 -1.92
CA CYS A 44 -5.23 -11.35 -2.03
C CYS A 44 -4.87 -10.03 -1.34
N PHE A 45 -5.63 -8.96 -1.60
CA PHE A 45 -5.41 -7.67 -0.95
C PHE A 45 -5.63 -7.75 0.56
N ASN A 46 -6.63 -8.50 1.03
CA ASN A 46 -6.84 -8.70 2.45
C ASN A 46 -5.70 -9.48 3.12
N TYR A 47 -5.11 -10.47 2.43
CA TYR A 47 -3.94 -11.19 2.93
C TYR A 47 -2.71 -10.27 3.03
N LEU A 48 -2.48 -9.43 2.03
CA LEU A 48 -1.40 -8.44 2.05
C LEU A 48 -1.59 -7.37 3.14
N ARG A 49 -2.83 -6.90 3.35
CA ARG A 49 -3.18 -6.02 4.47
C ARG A 49 -2.78 -6.64 5.81
N GLN A 50 -3.20 -7.89 6.04
CA GLN A 50 -2.89 -8.60 7.29
C GLN A 50 -1.38 -8.77 7.48
N ALA A 51 -0.63 -9.03 6.41
CA ALA A 51 0.83 -9.08 6.49
C ALA A 51 1.40 -7.70 6.89
N ILE A 52 0.97 -6.62 6.25
CA ILE A 52 1.42 -5.25 6.60
C ILE A 52 1.11 -4.91 8.06
N GLU A 53 -0.08 -5.27 8.54
CA GLU A 53 -0.50 -5.04 9.93
C GLU A 53 0.28 -5.91 10.91
N CYS A 54 0.57 -7.17 10.57
CA CYS A 54 1.34 -8.09 11.42
C CYS A 54 2.79 -7.61 11.62
N PHE A 55 3.40 -7.05 10.58
CA PHE A 55 4.76 -6.49 10.66
C PHE A 55 4.79 -5.01 11.07
N ALA A 56 3.64 -4.34 11.08
CA ALA A 56 3.36 -2.97 11.53
C ALA A 56 4.48 -1.92 11.40
N ASP A 57 5.26 -1.89 10.32
CA ASP A 57 6.47 -1.06 10.27
C ASP A 57 6.15 0.44 10.15
N PRO A 58 6.38 1.30 11.18
CA PRO A 58 5.95 2.70 11.19
C PRO A 58 6.75 3.63 10.27
N THR A 59 7.77 3.13 9.56
CA THR A 59 8.66 3.93 8.71
C THR A 59 7.87 4.73 7.68
N VAL A 60 8.13 6.05 7.64
CA VAL A 60 7.57 6.98 6.66
C VAL A 60 8.65 7.31 5.63
N GLU A 61 8.23 7.41 4.37
CA GLU A 61 9.13 7.78 3.28
C GLU A 61 9.80 9.14 3.53
N TRP A 62 11.10 9.20 3.26
CA TRP A 62 11.90 10.41 3.37
C TRP A 62 11.45 11.39 2.28
N ALA A 63 11.32 12.66 2.68
CA ALA A 63 10.99 13.71 1.74
C ALA A 63 12.13 13.91 0.75
N LYS A 64 11.79 14.07 -0.53
CA LYS A 64 12.75 14.55 -1.51
C LYS A 64 12.97 16.05 -1.28
N ILE A 65 14.23 16.46 -1.22
CA ILE A 65 14.62 17.86 -1.04
C ILE A 65 15.02 18.43 -2.42
N ASN A 66 14.41 19.55 -2.82
CA ASN A 66 14.79 20.22 -4.06
C ASN A 66 16.05 21.08 -3.86
N GLU A 67 16.54 21.67 -4.95
CA GLU A 67 17.72 22.56 -4.97
C GLU A 67 17.58 23.81 -4.08
N HIS A 68 16.35 24.18 -3.72
CA HIS A 68 16.04 25.29 -2.81
C HIS A 68 15.86 24.85 -1.35
N GLY A 69 16.08 23.57 -1.02
CA GLY A 69 15.91 23.04 0.34
C GLY A 69 14.47 22.73 0.73
N GLU A 70 13.53 22.83 -0.19
CA GLU A 70 12.11 22.58 0.06
C GLU A 70 11.79 21.07 -0.06
N ARG A 71 10.87 20.60 0.78
CA ARG A 71 10.34 19.24 0.70
C ARG A 71 9.34 19.15 -0.46
N ARG A 72 9.68 18.41 -1.52
CA ARG A 72 8.80 18.15 -2.66
C ARG A 72 8.76 16.66 -3.00
N GLY A 73 7.67 16.01 -2.60
CA GLY A 73 7.44 14.59 -2.84
C GLY A 73 8.26 13.69 -1.93
N ILE A 74 8.28 12.40 -2.26
CA ILE A 74 8.99 11.35 -1.51
C ILE A 74 10.16 10.80 -2.32
N GLN A 75 11.17 10.29 -1.61
CA GLN A 75 12.35 9.69 -2.22
C GLN A 75 12.05 8.33 -2.86
N GLY A 76 11.17 7.53 -2.24
CA GLY A 76 10.60 6.31 -2.81
C GLY A 76 11.49 5.07 -2.80
N TRP A 77 12.80 5.21 -2.54
CA TRP A 77 13.77 4.11 -2.56
C TRP A 77 14.89 4.33 -1.55
N GLY A 78 15.49 3.23 -1.09
CA GLY A 78 16.66 3.26 -0.21
C GLY A 78 16.35 3.62 1.23
N ILE A 79 15.07 3.51 1.63
CA ILE A 79 14.63 3.74 2.99
C ILE A 79 14.60 2.40 3.71
N PRO A 80 15.48 2.21 4.69
CA PRO A 80 15.49 1.01 5.48
C PRO A 80 14.29 0.94 6.41
N HIS A 81 13.64 -0.20 6.34
CA HIS A 81 12.48 -0.64 7.11
C HIS A 81 13.00 -1.45 8.30
N TYR A 82 13.01 -0.85 9.49
CA TYR A 82 13.92 -1.30 10.55
C TYR A 82 13.30 -2.22 11.60
N GLU A 83 12.04 -2.05 12.01
CA GLU A 83 11.48 -2.83 13.12
C GLU A 83 9.99 -3.12 12.98
N CYS A 84 9.63 -4.37 13.30
CA CYS A 84 8.25 -4.74 13.54
C CYS A 84 7.79 -4.11 14.85
N ARG A 85 6.59 -3.54 14.85
CA ARG A 85 5.99 -2.94 16.05
C ARG A 85 4.67 -3.61 16.38
N ASP A 86 4.23 -3.40 17.60
CA ASP A 86 2.88 -3.75 18.00
C ASP A 86 1.91 -2.84 17.25
N HIS A 87 0.99 -3.47 16.51
CA HIS A 87 0.00 -2.79 15.69
C HIS A 87 -0.88 -1.85 16.52
N ASP A 88 -1.41 -2.35 17.63
CA ASP A 88 -2.39 -1.64 18.45
C ASP A 88 -1.75 -0.40 19.09
N SER A 89 -0.50 -0.51 19.53
CA SER A 89 0.29 0.61 20.05
C SER A 89 0.49 1.72 19.01
N LEU A 90 0.64 1.37 17.73
CA LEU A 90 0.76 2.35 16.65
C LEU A 90 -0.57 3.00 16.29
N GLU A 91 -1.67 2.24 16.32
CA GLU A 91 -3.01 2.78 16.14
C GLU A 91 -3.37 3.75 17.27
N GLU A 92 -3.12 3.38 18.52
CA GLU A 92 -3.35 4.25 19.67
C GLU A 92 -2.55 5.55 19.55
N PHE A 93 -1.25 5.46 19.28
CA PHE A 93 -0.41 6.64 19.04
C PHE A 93 -0.95 7.51 17.89
N ALA A 94 -1.35 6.90 16.78
CA ALA A 94 -1.90 7.65 15.64
C ALA A 94 -3.20 8.38 16.00
N LEU A 95 -4.09 7.74 16.77
CA LEU A 95 -5.36 8.33 17.21
C LEU A 95 -5.14 9.48 18.20
N GLU A 96 -4.24 9.31 19.17
CA GLU A 96 -3.91 10.34 20.16
C GLU A 96 -3.30 11.59 19.52
N HIS A 97 -2.54 11.41 18.43
CA HIS A 97 -1.82 12.48 17.74
C HIS A 97 -2.46 12.89 16.41
N HIS A 98 -3.67 12.42 16.10
CA HIS A 98 -4.42 12.83 14.91
C HIS A 98 -4.93 14.27 15.06
N THR A 99 -4.12 15.25 14.66
CA THR A 99 -4.54 16.65 14.59
C THR A 99 -5.50 16.83 13.42
N VAL A 100 -6.78 17.01 13.73
CA VAL A 100 -7.80 17.47 12.77
C VAL A 100 -7.47 18.92 12.44
N HIS A 101 -6.90 19.17 11.26
CA HIS A 101 -6.77 20.51 10.69
C HIS A 101 -7.87 20.76 9.67
#